data_AF-A0A1T5BA42-F1
#
_entry.id   AF-A0A1T5BA42-F1
#
_cell.length_a   1.000
_cell.length_b   1.000
_cell.length_c   1.000
_cell.angle_alpha   90.00
_cell.angle_beta   90.00
_cell.angle_gamma   90.00
#
_symmetry.space_group_name_H-M   'P 1'
#
loop_
_entity.id
_entity.type
_entity.pdbx_description
1 polymer ?
#
loop_
_entity_poly.entity_id
_entity_poly.type
_entity_poly.pdbx_seq_one_letter_code
_entity_poly.pdbx_strand_id
1 'polypeptide(L)'
;MPLALPPGKRLAISISSDFDAHSVWMGTFGTASPTYLSRGEFGAEVGVPRLLETFRRYGIKTTWCIPTHTMLTFPKQCEAVIEDGHEIAAHGVYHEAITKLEPAEERRLMELQLAQHEKFVGRRPRGYRSPAWDFSDTTLQLLEEFEFAWDSSLMGRDFEAYKPRPVISQDREEGNVFGLPSSVLEIPVSWYLDDFPALENLPRSISMSSTGDVLQRWTDLFDFAYNRVPHGVFSLALHPQTIGRGHHLMMLEKFLDHVSGHSGVWFAPISDIAACWQD
;
A
#
# COMPACT_ATOMS: atom_id res chain seq x y z
N MET A 1 -0.54 -5.42 -19.89
CA MET A 1 0.30 -6.48 -20.45
C MET A 1 0.87 -7.28 -19.30
N PRO A 2 1.22 -8.57 -19.48
CA PRO A 2 1.89 -9.33 -18.44
C PRO A 2 3.25 -8.68 -18.10
N LEU A 3 3.67 -8.76 -16.85
CA LEU A 3 4.95 -8.20 -16.41
C LEU A 3 6.12 -9.04 -16.94
N ALA A 4 7.19 -8.38 -17.40
CA ALA A 4 8.45 -9.04 -17.77
C ALA A 4 9.27 -9.39 -16.52
N LEU A 5 8.77 -10.35 -15.73
CA LEU A 5 9.40 -10.79 -14.50
C LEU A 5 10.81 -11.37 -14.74
N PRO A 6 11.70 -11.38 -13.71
CA PRO A 6 13.02 -11.98 -13.83
C PRO A 6 12.98 -13.44 -14.30
N PRO A 7 14.02 -13.94 -14.98
CA PRO A 7 14.04 -15.31 -15.50
C PRO A 7 13.70 -16.36 -14.44
N GLY A 8 12.80 -17.29 -14.79
CA GLY A 8 12.33 -18.35 -13.89
C GLY A 8 11.33 -17.89 -12.81
N LYS A 9 10.93 -16.61 -12.80
CA LYS A 9 9.87 -16.11 -11.93
C LYS A 9 8.51 -16.19 -12.63
N ARG A 10 7.51 -16.56 -11.83
CA ARG A 10 6.14 -16.82 -12.27
C ARG A 10 5.15 -15.78 -11.75
N LEU A 11 5.32 -15.33 -10.51
CA LEU A 11 4.43 -14.38 -9.85
C LEU A 11 5.26 -13.42 -9.01
N ALA A 12 5.02 -12.12 -9.17
CA ALA A 12 5.58 -11.11 -8.27
C ALA A 12 4.73 -11.02 -7.01
N ILE A 13 5.36 -10.96 -5.84
CA ILE A 13 4.72 -10.79 -4.55
C ILE A 13 5.16 -9.45 -3.98
N SER A 14 4.25 -8.50 -3.90
CA SER A 14 4.43 -7.26 -3.18
C SER A 14 3.84 -7.42 -1.79
N ILE A 15 4.68 -7.28 -0.77
CA ILE A 15 4.22 -7.01 0.59
C ILE A 15 4.51 -5.55 0.84
N SER A 16 3.49 -4.81 1.25
CA SER A 16 3.58 -3.40 1.56
C SER A 16 3.12 -3.11 2.98
N SER A 17 3.66 -2.05 3.57
CA SER A 17 3.31 -1.60 4.92
C SER A 17 2.89 -0.14 4.91
N ASP A 18 1.60 0.09 5.10
CA ASP A 18 1.00 1.42 5.25
C ASP A 18 1.23 1.84 6.71
N PHE A 19 2.30 2.60 6.92
CA PHE A 19 2.74 2.98 8.27
C PHE A 19 2.05 4.26 8.72
N ASP A 20 0.75 4.15 8.97
CA ASP A 20 -0.07 5.31 9.30
C ASP A 20 0.17 5.81 10.71
N ALA A 21 0.23 4.91 11.70
CA ALA A 21 0.33 5.25 13.11
C ALA A 21 -0.74 6.27 13.56
N HIS A 22 -0.34 7.49 13.92
CA HIS A 22 -1.27 8.53 14.39
C HIS A 22 -2.10 9.13 13.25
N SER A 23 -1.56 9.16 12.03
CA SER A 23 -2.14 9.93 10.93
C SER A 23 -3.52 9.39 10.52
N VAL A 24 -3.69 8.06 10.40
CA VAL A 24 -4.99 7.46 10.05
C VAL A 24 -6.11 7.85 11.00
N TRP A 25 -5.81 7.94 12.31
CA TRP A 25 -6.81 8.30 13.30
C TRP A 25 -7.24 9.76 13.14
N MET A 26 -6.28 10.66 12.95
CA MET A 26 -6.55 12.10 12.83
C MET A 26 -7.13 12.49 11.46
N GLY A 27 -6.56 11.95 10.38
CA GLY A 27 -6.95 12.23 9.01
C GLY A 27 -8.24 11.51 8.63
N THR A 28 -8.18 10.18 8.43
CA THR A 28 -9.34 9.40 7.97
C THR A 28 -10.47 9.35 8.98
N PHE A 29 -10.16 9.10 10.24
CA PHE A 29 -11.19 8.90 11.26
C PHE A 29 -11.58 10.17 12.02
N GLY A 30 -10.88 11.29 11.82
CA GLY A 30 -11.19 12.56 12.47
C GLY A 30 -11.14 12.51 14.00
N THR A 31 -10.31 11.64 14.59
CA THR A 31 -10.19 11.44 16.03
C THR A 31 -8.73 11.46 16.50
N ALA A 32 -8.49 12.12 17.63
CA ALA A 32 -7.18 12.23 18.25
C ALA A 32 -7.23 11.89 19.75
N SER A 33 -8.18 11.04 20.16
CA SER A 33 -8.25 10.66 21.57
C SER A 33 -6.98 9.89 21.99
N PRO A 34 -6.55 9.98 23.25
CA PRO A 34 -5.38 9.25 23.74
C PRO A 34 -5.42 7.75 23.44
N THR A 35 -6.61 7.14 23.45
CA THR A 35 -6.80 5.72 23.12
C THR A 35 -6.46 5.42 21.65
N TYR A 36 -6.91 6.25 20.70
CA TYR A 36 -6.61 6.02 19.29
C TYR A 36 -5.14 6.34 18.98
N LEU A 37 -4.61 7.43 19.51
CA LEU A 37 -3.19 7.74 19.33
C LEU A 37 -2.28 6.64 19.90
N SER A 38 -2.60 6.07 21.07
CA SER A 38 -1.84 4.92 21.61
C SER A 38 -1.86 3.68 20.72
N ARG A 39 -2.89 3.49 19.87
CA ARG A 39 -2.93 2.40 18.88
C ARG A 39 -1.94 2.68 17.74
N GLY A 40 -1.84 3.93 17.31
CA GLY A 40 -0.84 4.35 16.34
C GLY A 40 0.59 4.24 16.89
N GLU A 41 0.82 4.67 18.13
CA GLU A 41 2.10 4.50 18.84
C GLU A 41 2.51 3.03 18.93
N PHE A 42 1.57 2.11 19.23
CA PHE A 42 1.84 0.67 19.17
C PHE A 42 2.36 0.25 17.78
N GLY A 43 1.77 0.79 16.70
CA GLY A 43 2.22 0.52 15.34
C GLY A 43 3.69 0.89 15.13
N ALA A 44 4.11 2.05 15.63
CA ALA A 44 5.49 2.51 15.56
C ALA A 44 6.43 1.72 16.50
N GLU A 45 6.15 1.73 17.80
CA GLU A 45 7.09 1.24 18.82
C GLU A 45 7.16 -0.29 18.92
N VAL A 46 6.13 -1.00 18.45
CA VAL A 46 6.03 -2.46 18.55
C VAL A 46 5.80 -3.12 17.19
N GLY A 47 4.92 -2.55 16.36
CA GLY A 47 4.58 -3.10 15.05
C GLY A 47 5.76 -3.08 14.07
N VAL A 48 6.40 -1.92 13.91
CA VAL A 48 7.54 -1.76 12.97
C VAL A 48 8.69 -2.72 13.30
N PRO A 49 9.22 -2.78 14.54
CA PRO A 49 10.32 -3.70 14.86
C PRO A 49 9.98 -5.18 14.57
N ARG A 50 8.75 -5.60 14.86
CA ARG A 50 8.29 -6.98 14.60
C ARG A 50 8.21 -7.30 13.12
N LEU A 51 7.73 -6.35 12.31
CA LEU A 51 7.65 -6.52 10.87
C LEU A 51 9.05 -6.56 10.24
N LEU A 52 9.95 -5.65 10.63
CA LEU A 52 11.34 -5.68 10.16
C LEU A 52 12.04 -6.98 10.53
N GLU A 53 11.87 -7.48 11.75
CA GLU A 53 12.41 -8.79 12.14
C GLU A 53 11.83 -9.94 11.30
N THR A 54 10.52 -9.92 11.04
CA THR A 54 9.86 -10.91 10.19
C THR A 54 10.41 -10.86 8.77
N PHE A 55 10.47 -9.68 8.16
CA PHE A 55 10.97 -9.49 6.81
C PHE A 55 12.44 -9.91 6.68
N ARG A 56 13.28 -9.63 7.68
CA ARG A 56 14.66 -10.14 7.75
C ARG A 56 14.74 -11.66 7.79
N ARG A 57 13.89 -12.34 8.57
CA ARG A 57 13.86 -13.82 8.64
C ARG A 57 13.52 -14.47 7.31
N TYR A 58 12.57 -13.89 6.55
CA TYR A 58 12.21 -14.39 5.22
C TYR A 58 13.11 -13.85 4.10
N GLY A 59 14.05 -12.95 4.41
CA GLY A 59 14.93 -12.33 3.40
C GLY A 59 14.19 -11.46 2.38
N ILE A 60 13.07 -10.86 2.77
CA ILE A 60 12.20 -10.08 1.88
C ILE A 60 12.43 -8.58 2.03
N LYS A 61 12.42 -7.86 0.90
CA LYS A 61 12.33 -6.40 0.85
C LYS A 61 10.91 -6.01 0.46
N THR A 62 10.41 -4.97 1.09
CA THR A 62 9.02 -4.52 1.03
C THR A 62 8.95 -3.03 0.73
N THR A 63 7.75 -2.56 0.40
CA THR A 63 7.47 -1.12 0.22
C THR A 63 6.72 -0.59 1.43
N TRP A 64 7.17 0.53 1.98
CA TRP A 64 6.52 1.20 3.09
C TRP A 64 5.90 2.51 2.60
N CYS A 65 4.58 2.58 2.61
CA CYS A 65 3.83 3.79 2.27
C CYS A 65 3.66 4.57 3.57
N ILE A 66 4.36 5.70 3.72
CA ILE A 66 4.44 6.40 5.00
C ILE A 66 3.95 7.85 4.84
N PRO A 67 2.89 8.26 5.58
CA PRO A 67 2.49 9.65 5.63
C PRO A 67 3.61 10.49 6.23
N THR A 68 3.87 11.68 5.70
CA THR A 68 5.03 12.46 6.18
C THR A 68 4.87 12.95 7.62
N HIS A 69 3.65 13.11 8.12
CA HIS A 69 3.37 13.30 9.54
C HIS A 69 3.95 12.14 10.38
N THR A 70 3.77 10.90 9.92
CA THR A 70 4.32 9.71 10.59
C THR A 70 5.84 9.71 10.55
N MET A 71 6.46 10.07 9.43
CA MET A 71 7.92 10.23 9.34
C MET A 71 8.46 11.23 10.37
N LEU A 72 7.78 12.37 10.53
CA LEU A 72 8.19 13.41 11.47
C LEU A 72 7.90 13.04 12.93
N THR A 73 6.91 12.20 13.18
CA THR A 73 6.52 11.76 14.53
C THR A 73 7.39 10.62 15.03
N PHE A 74 7.68 9.65 14.16
CA PHE A 74 8.40 8.42 14.46
C PHE A 74 9.65 8.27 13.57
N PRO A 75 10.59 9.24 13.61
CA PRO A 75 11.72 9.28 12.68
C PRO A 75 12.63 8.06 12.85
N LYS A 76 12.86 7.61 14.09
CA LYS A 76 13.71 6.45 14.38
C LYS A 76 13.21 5.15 13.72
N GLN A 77 11.89 4.94 13.75
CA GLN A 77 11.27 3.78 13.13
C GLN A 77 11.35 3.86 11.60
N CYS A 78 11.17 5.05 11.03
CA CYS A 78 11.32 5.25 9.59
C CYS A 78 12.79 5.10 9.13
N GLU A 79 13.75 5.59 9.93
CA GLU A 79 15.18 5.38 9.72
C GLU A 79 15.54 3.89 9.73
N ALA A 80 15.02 3.12 10.69
CA ALA A 80 15.23 1.68 10.74
C ALA A 80 14.70 0.95 9.49
N VAL A 81 13.55 1.38 8.96
CA VAL A 81 13.01 0.83 7.69
C VAL A 81 13.94 1.12 6.52
N ILE A 82 14.51 2.32 6.45
CA ILE A 82 15.49 2.72 5.41
C ILE A 82 16.79 1.94 5.56
N GLU A 83 17.32 1.81 6.78
CA GLU A 83 18.56 1.08 7.10
C GLU A 83 18.44 -0.41 6.76
N ASP A 84 17.28 -1.02 7.01
CA ASP A 84 16.98 -2.39 6.58
C ASP A 84 16.75 -2.48 5.06
N GLY A 85 16.89 -1.39 4.28
CA GLY A 85 16.89 -1.40 2.82
C GLY A 85 15.53 -1.61 2.18
N HIS A 86 14.45 -1.28 2.88
CA HIS A 86 13.09 -1.28 2.32
C HIS A 86 12.85 -0.03 1.46
N GLU A 87 11.89 -0.12 0.55
CA GLU A 87 11.44 1.05 -0.22
C GLU A 87 10.54 1.94 0.66
N ILE A 88 10.65 3.26 0.52
CA ILE A 88 9.69 4.22 1.07
C ILE A 88 8.92 4.89 -0.08
N ALA A 89 7.60 4.86 -0.01
CA ALA A 89 6.68 5.46 -0.97
C ALA A 89 5.86 6.60 -0.34
N ALA A 90 5.28 7.45 -1.17
CA ALA A 90 4.42 8.56 -0.76
C ALA A 90 3.06 8.04 -0.28
N HIS A 91 2.52 8.62 0.80
CA HIS A 91 1.23 8.22 1.38
C HIS A 91 0.46 9.40 2.00
N GLY A 92 0.51 10.56 1.34
CA GLY A 92 -0.09 11.80 1.84
C GLY A 92 0.70 12.41 3.00
N VAL A 93 0.14 13.46 3.59
CA VAL A 93 0.79 14.19 4.69
C VAL A 93 0.36 13.64 6.04
N TYR A 94 -0.95 13.58 6.30
CA TYR A 94 -1.52 13.16 7.59
C TYR A 94 -2.68 12.19 7.40
N HIS A 95 -2.64 11.40 6.32
CA HIS A 95 -3.68 10.45 5.94
C HIS A 95 -5.03 11.16 5.73
N GLU A 96 -4.96 12.31 5.06
CA GLU A 96 -6.06 13.19 4.70
C GLU A 96 -7.15 12.49 3.85
N ALA A 97 -8.40 12.93 3.99
CA ALA A 97 -9.49 12.45 3.14
C ALA A 97 -9.42 13.09 1.75
N ILE A 98 -8.64 12.47 0.85
CA ILE A 98 -8.31 13.00 -0.49
C ILE A 98 -9.56 13.43 -1.28
N THR A 99 -10.62 12.63 -1.28
CA THR A 99 -11.87 12.93 -1.99
C THR A 99 -12.66 14.14 -1.46
N LYS A 100 -12.26 14.70 -0.32
CA LYS A 100 -12.87 15.90 0.27
C LYS A 100 -12.01 17.15 0.13
N LEU A 101 -10.85 17.04 -0.50
CA LEU A 101 -9.96 18.17 -0.71
C LEU A 101 -10.41 18.98 -1.93
N GLU A 102 -10.22 20.29 -1.84
CA GLU A 102 -10.22 21.14 -3.02
C GLU A 102 -8.97 20.85 -3.86
N PRO A 103 -9.03 20.90 -5.20
CA PRO A 103 -7.88 20.57 -6.07
C PRO A 103 -6.59 21.33 -5.75
N ALA A 104 -6.71 22.61 -5.36
CA ALA A 104 -5.57 23.44 -4.98
C ALA A 104 -4.92 22.96 -3.67
N GLU A 105 -5.73 22.45 -2.73
CA GLU A 105 -5.24 21.92 -1.45
C GLU A 105 -4.57 20.56 -1.64
N GLU A 106 -5.14 19.69 -2.47
CA GLU A 106 -4.52 18.40 -2.81
C GLU A 106 -3.14 18.60 -3.47
N ARG A 107 -3.03 19.55 -4.42
CA ARG A 107 -1.73 19.92 -4.99
C ARG A 107 -0.77 20.42 -3.91
N ARG A 108 -1.21 21.33 -3.03
CA ARG A 108 -0.37 21.86 -1.95
C ARG A 108 0.14 20.76 -1.04
N LEU A 109 -0.70 19.77 -0.70
CA LEU A 109 -0.32 18.61 0.11
C LEU A 109 0.62 17.66 -0.66
N MET A 110 0.42 17.47 -1.97
CA MET A 110 1.34 16.75 -2.85
C MET A 110 2.74 17.38 -2.87
N GLU A 111 2.83 18.69 -3.05
CA GLU A 111 4.10 19.43 -3.02
C GLU A 111 4.78 19.32 -1.63
N LEU A 112 3.98 19.47 -0.57
CA LEU A 112 4.47 19.36 0.81
C LEU A 112 5.03 17.97 1.11
N GLN A 113 4.29 16.91 0.78
CA GLN A 113 4.76 15.53 1.05
C GLN A 113 6.04 15.22 0.28
N LEU A 114 6.16 15.68 -0.98
CA LEU A 114 7.35 15.47 -1.80
C LEU A 114 8.58 16.15 -1.22
N ALA A 115 8.44 17.42 -0.80
CA ALA A 115 9.53 18.17 -0.16
C ALA A 115 9.97 17.54 1.18
N GLN A 116 9.01 17.04 1.97
CA GLN A 116 9.30 16.36 3.23
C GLN A 116 9.98 14.99 3.00
N HIS A 117 9.54 14.25 1.99
CA HIS A 117 10.18 12.99 1.57
C HIS A 117 11.63 13.22 1.15
N GLU A 118 11.89 14.21 0.30
CA GLU A 118 13.25 14.53 -0.15
C GLU A 118 14.15 14.92 1.03
N LYS A 119 13.64 15.72 1.97
CA LYS A 119 14.37 16.11 3.17
C LYS A 119 14.67 14.94 4.11
N PHE A 120 13.74 14.01 4.27
CA PHE A 120 13.85 12.91 5.24
C PHE A 120 14.56 11.68 4.67
N VAL A 121 14.14 11.22 3.49
CA VAL A 121 14.63 10.01 2.83
C VAL A 121 15.86 10.31 1.95
N GLY A 122 16.10 11.57 1.61
CA GLY A 122 17.22 11.99 0.75
C GLY A 122 16.98 11.79 -0.74
N ARG A 123 15.78 11.33 -1.13
CA ARG A 123 15.37 11.13 -2.52
C ARG A 123 13.86 11.27 -2.66
N ARG A 124 13.40 11.57 -3.88
CA ARG A 124 11.99 11.60 -4.24
C ARG A 124 11.40 10.18 -4.23
N PRO A 125 10.17 9.97 -3.73
CA PRO A 125 9.48 8.69 -3.83
C PRO A 125 9.15 8.37 -5.28
N ARG A 126 9.27 7.10 -5.67
CA ARG A 126 8.94 6.63 -7.03
C ARG A 126 7.46 6.32 -7.20
N GLY A 127 6.76 6.00 -6.11
CA GLY A 127 5.35 5.67 -6.15
C GLY A 127 4.56 6.30 -5.04
N TYR A 128 3.25 6.19 -5.24
CA TYR A 128 2.23 6.77 -4.37
C TYR A 128 1.21 5.71 -4.00
N ARG A 129 0.71 5.81 -2.77
CA ARG A 129 -0.52 5.15 -2.34
C ARG A 129 -1.41 6.22 -1.73
N SER A 130 -2.64 6.31 -2.19
CA SER A 130 -3.57 7.29 -1.67
C SER A 130 -4.05 6.88 -0.27
N PRO A 131 -4.10 7.80 0.71
CA PRO A 131 -4.79 7.57 1.96
C PRO A 131 -6.19 6.97 1.75
N ALA A 132 -6.49 5.89 2.47
CA ALA A 132 -7.74 5.12 2.34
C ALA A 132 -8.06 4.57 0.93
N TRP A 133 -7.06 4.49 0.05
CA TRP A 133 -7.18 4.00 -1.34
C TRP A 133 -8.25 4.72 -2.16
N ASP A 134 -8.37 6.03 -1.95
CA ASP A 134 -9.39 6.83 -2.62
C ASP A 134 -8.76 7.96 -3.43
N PHE A 135 -9.30 8.20 -4.62
CA PHE A 135 -8.84 9.21 -5.57
C PHE A 135 -9.85 10.33 -5.64
N SER A 136 -9.36 11.57 -5.64
CA SER A 136 -10.14 12.68 -6.18
C SER A 136 -10.10 12.64 -7.71
N ASP A 137 -10.93 13.46 -8.36
CA ASP A 137 -10.86 13.67 -9.82
C ASP A 137 -9.52 14.29 -10.27
N THR A 138 -8.72 14.82 -9.33
CA THR A 138 -7.44 15.49 -9.59
C THR A 138 -6.24 14.59 -9.31
N THR A 139 -6.38 13.56 -8.46
CA THR A 139 -5.25 12.75 -7.99
C THR A 139 -4.41 12.17 -9.12
N LEU A 140 -5.04 11.46 -10.08
CA LEU A 140 -4.31 10.81 -11.17
C LEU A 140 -3.52 11.82 -12.02
N GLN A 141 -4.12 12.99 -12.32
CA GLN A 141 -3.44 14.06 -13.04
C GLN A 141 -2.22 14.58 -12.26
N LEU A 142 -2.34 14.76 -10.94
CA LEU A 142 -1.20 15.18 -10.12
C LEU A 142 -0.10 14.13 -10.14
N LEU A 143 -0.43 12.84 -10.07
CA LEU A 143 0.57 11.77 -10.13
C LEU A 143 1.36 11.80 -11.45
N GLU A 144 0.69 12.08 -12.57
CA GLU A 144 1.33 12.27 -13.88
C GLU A 144 2.21 13.52 -13.92
N GLU A 145 1.70 14.68 -13.51
CA GLU A 145 2.43 15.95 -13.50
C GLU A 145 3.67 15.92 -12.59
N PHE A 146 3.58 15.19 -11.49
CA PHE A 146 4.66 14.99 -10.53
C PHE A 146 5.53 13.76 -10.84
N GLU A 147 5.36 13.14 -12.02
CA GLU A 147 6.21 12.08 -12.55
C GLU A 147 6.34 10.85 -11.64
N PHE A 148 5.26 10.45 -10.97
CA PHE A 148 5.24 9.17 -10.25
C PHE A 148 5.27 8.01 -11.25
N ALA A 149 6.09 6.99 -10.96
CA ALA A 149 6.23 5.83 -11.81
C ALA A 149 5.05 4.86 -11.66
N TRP A 150 4.51 4.76 -10.45
CA TRP A 150 3.42 3.85 -10.12
C TRP A 150 2.49 4.41 -9.04
N ASP A 151 1.25 3.94 -9.09
CA ASP A 151 0.23 4.04 -8.05
C ASP A 151 -0.11 2.62 -7.53
N SER A 152 -0.61 2.56 -6.31
CA SER A 152 -1.17 1.34 -5.74
C SER A 152 -2.36 1.71 -4.84
N SER A 153 -3.42 2.20 -5.48
CA SER A 153 -4.64 2.70 -4.83
C SER A 153 -5.92 2.28 -5.53
N LEU A 154 -5.85 1.85 -6.79
CA LEU A 154 -7.02 1.54 -7.61
C LEU A 154 -7.27 0.03 -7.69
N MET A 155 -8.55 -0.31 -7.90
CA MET A 155 -9.03 -1.70 -7.85
C MET A 155 -9.58 -2.19 -9.20
N GLY A 156 -9.11 -1.60 -10.31
CA GLY A 156 -9.62 -1.94 -11.65
C GLY A 156 -9.25 -3.35 -12.12
N ARG A 157 -8.31 -4.01 -11.44
CA ARG A 157 -7.86 -5.40 -11.68
C ARG A 157 -7.47 -6.03 -10.35
N ASP A 158 -7.31 -7.36 -10.32
CA ASP A 158 -6.94 -8.13 -9.14
C ASP A 158 -5.44 -8.42 -9.05
N PHE A 159 -4.87 -9.06 -10.08
CA PHE A 159 -3.50 -9.58 -10.09
C PHE A 159 -2.68 -9.13 -11.30
N GLU A 160 -3.21 -8.20 -12.08
CA GLU A 160 -2.53 -7.65 -13.26
C GLU A 160 -2.30 -6.15 -13.09
N ALA A 161 -1.05 -5.73 -13.23
CA ALA A 161 -0.72 -4.32 -13.39
C ALA A 161 -1.37 -3.74 -14.65
N TYR A 162 -1.72 -2.46 -14.63
CA TYR A 162 -2.34 -1.80 -15.78
C TYR A 162 -2.13 -0.29 -15.77
N LYS A 163 -2.27 0.34 -16.93
CA LYS A 163 -2.39 1.81 -17.01
C LYS A 163 -3.86 2.19 -16.78
N PRO A 164 -4.21 2.85 -15.67
CA PRO A 164 -5.60 3.22 -15.38
C PRO A 164 -6.10 4.23 -16.41
N ARG A 165 -7.41 4.24 -16.66
CA ARG A 165 -8.06 5.23 -17.52
C ARG A 165 -9.03 6.05 -16.66
N PRO A 166 -8.87 7.39 -16.59
CA PRO A 166 -9.82 8.22 -15.86
C PRO A 166 -11.18 8.17 -16.54
N VAL A 167 -12.25 8.31 -15.76
CA VAL A 167 -13.58 8.58 -16.30
C VAL A 167 -13.74 10.08 -16.43
N ILE A 168 -13.70 10.59 -17.66
CA ILE A 168 -13.69 12.05 -17.94
C ILE A 168 -15.10 12.63 -18.10
N SER A 169 -16.11 11.77 -18.25
CA SER A 169 -17.51 12.15 -18.22
C SER A 169 -18.31 11.03 -17.57
N GLN A 170 -19.12 11.38 -16.57
CA GLN A 170 -20.02 10.47 -15.90
C GLN A 170 -21.45 10.80 -16.32
N ASP A 171 -22.12 9.87 -17.00
CA ASP A 171 -23.52 10.01 -17.38
C ASP A 171 -24.31 8.79 -16.88
N ARG A 172 -25.40 9.06 -16.17
CA ARG A 172 -26.21 8.02 -15.53
C ARG A 172 -27.13 7.27 -16.50
N GLU A 173 -27.45 7.87 -17.64
CA GLU A 173 -28.37 7.33 -18.64
C GLU A 173 -27.63 6.84 -19.88
N GLU A 174 -26.60 7.59 -20.31
CA GLU A 174 -25.86 7.32 -21.56
C GLU A 174 -24.52 6.60 -21.32
N GLY A 175 -24.15 6.41 -20.06
CA GLY A 175 -22.93 5.74 -19.65
C GLY A 175 -21.69 6.64 -19.63
N ASN A 176 -20.62 6.11 -19.06
CA ASN A 176 -19.40 6.87 -18.80
C ASN A 176 -18.45 6.89 -20.01
N VAL A 177 -17.70 7.99 -20.13
CA VAL A 177 -16.63 8.13 -21.13
C VAL A 177 -15.28 8.01 -20.46
N PHE A 178 -14.44 7.09 -20.96
CA PHE A 178 -13.05 6.95 -20.52
C PHE A 178 -12.14 7.94 -21.24
N GLY A 179 -11.17 8.49 -20.51
CA GLY A 179 -10.01 9.17 -21.07
C GLY A 179 -8.94 8.20 -21.57
N LEU A 180 -7.80 8.76 -21.96
CA LEU A 180 -6.64 7.98 -22.39
C LEU A 180 -6.02 7.22 -21.20
N PRO A 181 -5.35 6.08 -21.44
CA PRO A 181 -4.55 5.42 -20.41
C PRO A 181 -3.50 6.37 -19.84
N SER A 182 -3.37 6.35 -18.50
CA SER A 182 -2.39 7.16 -17.78
C SER A 182 -0.95 6.75 -18.07
N SER A 183 0.01 7.66 -17.89
CA SER A 183 1.42 7.31 -17.85
C SER A 183 1.84 6.61 -16.54
N VAL A 184 1.05 6.74 -15.46
CA VAL A 184 1.32 6.07 -14.18
C VAL A 184 0.91 4.60 -14.26
N LEU A 185 1.74 3.69 -13.77
CA LEU A 185 1.40 2.27 -13.71
C LEU A 185 0.63 1.96 -12.42
N GLU A 186 -0.54 1.35 -12.52
CA GLU A 186 -1.25 0.84 -11.36
C GLU A 186 -0.79 -0.57 -10.99
N ILE A 187 -0.41 -0.73 -9.72
CA ILE A 187 -0.23 -2.03 -9.05
C ILE A 187 -1.44 -2.21 -8.11
N PRO A 188 -2.47 -2.95 -8.55
CA PRO A 188 -3.78 -2.89 -7.93
C PRO A 188 -3.78 -3.34 -6.47
N VAL A 189 -4.56 -2.62 -5.67
CA VAL A 189 -4.92 -3.01 -4.30
C VAL A 189 -6.26 -3.76 -4.30
N SER A 190 -6.57 -4.41 -3.18
CA SER A 190 -7.85 -5.10 -2.97
C SER A 190 -8.21 -5.07 -1.50
N TRP A 191 -9.46 -4.74 -1.17
CA TRP A 191 -9.97 -4.82 0.20
C TRP A 191 -9.92 -6.24 0.79
N TYR A 192 -9.75 -7.26 -0.05
CA TYR A 192 -9.57 -8.64 0.39
C TYR A 192 -8.11 -8.99 0.72
N LEU A 193 -7.15 -8.16 0.29
CA LEU A 193 -5.71 -8.25 0.54
C LEU A 193 -5.22 -7.05 1.37
N ASP A 194 -6.04 -6.66 2.34
CA ASP A 194 -5.77 -5.62 3.34
C ASP A 194 -6.03 -6.21 4.73
N ASP A 195 -5.14 -5.96 5.68
CA ASP A 195 -5.33 -6.36 7.07
C ASP A 195 -6.25 -5.40 7.83
N PHE A 196 -6.25 -4.10 7.51
CA PHE A 196 -6.81 -3.07 8.37
C PHE A 196 -8.34 -3.12 8.48
N PRO A 197 -9.13 -3.12 7.39
CA PRO A 197 -10.58 -3.19 7.49
C PRO A 197 -11.09 -4.51 8.05
N ALA A 198 -10.34 -5.61 7.95
CA ALA A 198 -10.77 -6.93 8.41
C ALA A 198 -10.45 -7.19 9.89
N LEU A 199 -9.37 -6.58 10.40
CA LEU A 199 -8.80 -6.95 11.70
C LEU A 199 -8.84 -5.82 12.75
N GLU A 200 -9.13 -4.57 12.37
CA GLU A 200 -9.21 -3.45 13.32
C GLU A 200 -10.63 -3.10 13.76
N ASN A 201 -10.79 -2.81 15.05
CA ASN A 201 -12.02 -2.24 15.58
C ASN A 201 -12.10 -0.74 15.21
N LEU A 202 -12.90 -0.43 14.19
CA LEU A 202 -12.99 0.90 13.60
C LEU A 202 -14.16 1.71 14.18
N PRO A 203 -14.06 3.05 14.21
CA PRO A 203 -15.20 3.90 14.52
C PRO A 203 -16.36 3.58 13.56
N ARG A 204 -17.51 3.16 14.10
CA ARG A 204 -18.75 2.85 13.36
C ARG A 204 -18.70 1.58 12.48
N SER A 205 -17.67 0.75 12.61
CA SER A 205 -17.61 -0.58 11.99
C SER A 205 -16.93 -1.56 12.94
N ILE A 206 -17.61 -2.66 13.29
CA ILE A 206 -17.00 -3.74 14.07
C ILE A 206 -16.38 -4.69 13.06
N SER A 207 -15.07 -4.63 12.93
CA SER A 207 -14.33 -5.66 12.20
C SER A 207 -13.23 -6.21 13.10
N MET A 208 -13.34 -7.49 13.40
CA MET A 208 -12.41 -8.26 14.22
C MET A 208 -12.48 -9.70 13.72
N SER A 209 -12.29 -9.84 12.40
CA SER A 209 -12.48 -11.11 11.69
C SER A 209 -11.54 -12.18 12.25
N SER A 210 -11.94 -13.45 12.14
CA SER A 210 -11.08 -14.56 12.51
C SER A 210 -9.79 -14.53 11.68
N THR A 211 -8.64 -14.68 12.35
CA THR A 211 -7.36 -14.88 11.67
C THR A 211 -7.35 -16.11 10.76
N GLY A 212 -8.14 -17.14 11.09
CA GLY A 212 -8.31 -18.30 10.23
C GLY A 212 -8.99 -17.95 8.90
N ASP A 213 -10.04 -17.13 8.94
CA ASP A 213 -10.78 -16.74 7.74
C ASP A 213 -9.97 -15.80 6.85
N VAL A 214 -9.22 -14.88 7.46
CA VAL A 214 -8.32 -13.98 6.73
C VAL A 214 -7.17 -14.77 6.09
N LEU A 215 -6.53 -15.68 6.84
CA LEU A 215 -5.49 -16.56 6.30
C LEU A 215 -6.01 -17.39 5.13
N GLN A 216 -7.17 -18.04 5.27
CA GLN A 216 -7.75 -18.85 4.21
C GLN A 216 -8.00 -18.00 2.95
N ARG A 217 -8.58 -16.81 3.11
CA ARG A 217 -8.84 -15.89 2.00
C ARG A 217 -7.54 -15.50 1.28
N TRP A 218 -6.51 -15.11 2.02
CA TRP A 218 -5.23 -14.72 1.43
C TRP A 218 -4.55 -15.89 0.71
N THR A 219 -4.58 -17.08 1.30
CA THR A 219 -4.08 -18.31 0.69
C THR A 219 -4.82 -18.66 -0.60
N ASP A 220 -6.16 -18.60 -0.60
CA ASP A 220 -6.98 -18.90 -1.78
C ASP A 220 -6.70 -17.92 -2.93
N LEU A 221 -6.57 -16.62 -2.60
CA LEU A 221 -6.23 -15.60 -3.59
C LEU A 221 -4.82 -15.79 -4.15
N PHE A 222 -3.85 -16.14 -3.29
CA PHE A 222 -2.50 -16.46 -3.73
C PHE A 222 -2.48 -17.68 -4.64
N ASP A 223 -3.15 -18.77 -4.26
CA ASP A 223 -3.22 -20.00 -5.04
C ASP A 223 -3.88 -19.74 -6.41
N PHE A 224 -4.93 -18.92 -6.46
CA PHE A 224 -5.52 -18.49 -7.72
C PHE A 224 -4.51 -17.71 -8.57
N ALA A 225 -3.88 -16.66 -8.04
CA ALA A 225 -2.91 -15.84 -8.77
C ALA A 225 -1.75 -16.69 -9.29
N TYR A 226 -1.16 -17.53 -8.44
CA TYR A 226 -0.05 -18.40 -8.79
C TYR A 226 -0.41 -19.40 -9.89
N ASN A 227 -1.58 -20.03 -9.80
CA ASN A 227 -1.98 -21.06 -10.76
C ASN A 227 -2.55 -20.49 -12.07
N ARG A 228 -3.21 -19.33 -12.03
CA ARG A 228 -4.04 -18.83 -13.13
C ARG A 228 -3.54 -17.53 -13.77
N VAL A 229 -2.69 -16.76 -13.08
CA VAL A 229 -2.21 -15.45 -13.55
C VAL A 229 -0.68 -15.42 -13.60
N PRO A 230 -0.04 -16.20 -14.49
CA PRO A 230 1.41 -16.13 -14.66
C PRO A 230 1.80 -14.73 -15.11
N HIS A 231 2.97 -14.25 -14.64
CA HIS A 231 3.44 -12.89 -14.87
C HIS A 231 2.54 -11.79 -14.27
N GLY A 232 1.69 -12.16 -13.31
CA GLY A 232 0.92 -11.23 -12.49
C GLY A 232 1.70 -10.69 -11.28
N VAL A 233 0.98 -9.93 -10.46
CA VAL A 233 1.42 -9.37 -9.18
C VAL A 233 0.37 -9.69 -8.11
N PHE A 234 0.81 -10.17 -6.96
CA PHE A 234 0.00 -10.29 -5.75
C PHE A 234 0.41 -9.18 -4.79
N SER A 235 -0.47 -8.21 -4.55
CA SER A 235 -0.21 -7.06 -3.68
C SER A 235 -0.94 -7.20 -2.35
N LEU A 236 -0.19 -7.39 -1.26
CA LEU A 236 -0.70 -7.46 0.10
C LEU A 236 -0.35 -6.16 0.84
N ALA A 237 -1.37 -5.48 1.35
CA ALA A 237 -1.20 -4.30 2.20
C ALA A 237 -1.36 -4.69 3.66
N LEU A 238 -0.42 -4.24 4.47
CA LEU A 238 -0.34 -4.49 5.90
C LEU A 238 -0.22 -3.17 6.64
N HIS A 239 -0.66 -3.12 7.89
CA HIS A 239 -0.50 -1.93 8.72
C HIS A 239 0.22 -2.31 10.02
N PRO A 240 1.34 -1.67 10.39
CA PRO A 240 2.10 -2.03 11.60
C PRO A 240 1.25 -2.04 12.88
N GLN A 241 0.29 -1.11 13.01
CA GLN A 241 -0.64 -1.08 14.16
C GLN A 241 -1.58 -2.30 14.25
N THR A 242 -1.79 -2.98 13.13
CA THR A 242 -2.75 -4.06 12.93
C THR A 242 -2.06 -5.42 12.85
N ILE A 243 -1.31 -5.71 11.78
CA ILE A 243 -0.63 -7.01 11.60
C ILE A 243 0.44 -7.25 12.66
N GLY A 244 1.01 -6.19 13.25
CA GLY A 244 2.04 -6.27 14.28
C GLY A 244 1.53 -6.83 15.63
N ARG A 245 0.22 -7.00 15.79
CA ARG A 245 -0.40 -7.67 16.95
C ARG A 245 -0.01 -9.15 16.93
N GLY A 246 0.30 -9.72 18.10
CA GLY A 246 0.96 -11.04 18.17
C GLY A 246 0.24 -12.16 17.41
N HIS A 247 -1.07 -12.26 17.52
CA HIS A 247 -1.85 -13.29 16.83
C HIS A 247 -2.02 -13.03 15.32
N HIS A 248 -2.06 -11.76 14.90
CA HIS A 248 -2.05 -11.39 13.48
C HIS A 248 -0.67 -11.64 12.84
N LEU A 249 0.42 -11.39 13.58
CA LEU A 249 1.77 -11.66 13.10
C LEU A 249 2.00 -13.15 12.89
N MET A 250 1.54 -14.00 13.82
CA MET A 250 1.57 -15.46 13.64
C MET A 250 0.74 -15.94 12.43
N MET A 251 -0.35 -15.23 12.12
CA MET A 251 -1.14 -15.49 10.92
C MET A 251 -0.36 -15.11 9.65
N LEU A 252 0.32 -13.95 9.65
CA LEU A 252 1.18 -13.53 8.56
C LEU A 252 2.32 -14.53 8.33
N GLU A 253 3.01 -14.98 9.37
CA GLU A 253 4.10 -15.97 9.25
C GLU A 253 3.61 -17.26 8.55
N LYS A 254 2.43 -17.77 8.93
CA LYS A 254 1.82 -18.94 8.25
C LYS A 254 1.55 -18.69 6.77
N PHE A 255 1.09 -17.49 6.43
CA PHE A 255 0.89 -17.10 5.03
C PHE A 255 2.22 -17.02 4.28
N LEU A 256 3.25 -16.41 4.87
CA LEU A 256 4.59 -16.31 4.27
C LEU A 256 5.24 -17.69 4.08
N ASP A 257 5.05 -18.62 5.01
CA ASP A 257 5.49 -20.01 4.87
C ASP A 257 4.85 -20.69 3.65
N HIS A 258 3.53 -20.51 3.47
CA HIS A 258 2.80 -21.03 2.32
C HIS A 258 3.34 -20.45 1.01
N VAL A 259 3.40 -19.12 0.90
CA VAL A 259 3.88 -18.43 -0.32
C VAL A 259 5.32 -18.83 -0.65
N SER A 260 6.20 -18.85 0.34
CA SER A 260 7.63 -19.16 0.15
C SER A 260 7.88 -20.62 -0.24
N GLY A 261 6.91 -21.52 0.01
CA GLY A 261 6.96 -22.91 -0.45
C GLY A 261 6.81 -23.10 -1.96
N HIS A 262 6.44 -22.04 -2.70
CA HIS A 262 6.15 -22.12 -4.14
C HIS A 262 7.35 -21.69 -4.99
N SER A 263 7.73 -22.52 -5.95
CA SER A 263 8.81 -22.20 -6.88
C SER A 263 8.47 -21.00 -7.78
N GLY A 264 9.43 -20.13 -8.04
CA GLY A 264 9.24 -19.02 -8.98
C GLY A 264 8.43 -17.84 -8.42
N VAL A 265 8.10 -17.80 -7.13
CA VAL A 265 7.67 -16.56 -6.48
C VAL A 265 8.84 -15.57 -6.41
N TRP A 266 8.53 -14.29 -6.54
CA TRP A 266 9.49 -13.20 -6.44
C TRP A 266 8.96 -12.11 -5.51
N PHE A 267 9.47 -12.09 -4.27
CA PHE A 267 9.23 -10.98 -3.37
C PHE A 267 10.06 -9.77 -3.80
N ALA A 268 9.40 -8.65 -4.01
CA ALA A 268 10.06 -7.42 -4.41
C ALA A 268 9.27 -6.19 -3.96
N PRO A 269 9.95 -5.05 -3.72
CA PRO A 269 9.30 -3.76 -3.60
C PRO A 269 8.49 -3.43 -4.87
N ILE A 270 7.41 -2.66 -4.70
CA ILE A 270 6.51 -2.25 -5.79
C ILE A 270 7.28 -1.55 -6.91
N SER A 271 8.26 -0.71 -6.58
CA SER A 271 9.12 -0.05 -7.57
C SER A 271 9.92 -0.98 -8.49
N ASP A 272 10.33 -2.15 -7.98
CA ASP A 272 11.06 -3.15 -8.75
C ASP A 272 10.11 -3.94 -9.64
N ILE A 273 8.90 -4.23 -9.14
CA ILE A 273 7.82 -4.86 -9.91
C ILE A 273 7.36 -3.93 -11.04
N ALA A 274 7.16 -2.64 -10.75
CA ALA A 274 6.77 -1.65 -11.73
C ALA A 274 7.80 -1.48 -12.85
N ALA A 275 9.10 -1.66 -12.54
CA ALA A 275 10.18 -1.63 -13.53
C ALA A 275 10.15 -2.82 -14.50
N CYS A 276 9.40 -3.89 -14.21
CA CYS A 276 9.16 -5.01 -15.13
C CYS A 276 8.05 -4.73 -16.15
N TRP A 277 7.38 -3.57 -16.09
CA TRP A 277 6.38 -3.21 -17.09
C TRP A 277 7.03 -2.91 -18.44
N GLN A 278 6.38 -3.37 -19.51
CA GLN A 278 6.76 -3.11 -20.90
C GLN A 278 5.52 -2.56 -21.61
N ASP A 279 5.66 -1.40 -22.23
CA ASP A 279 4.62 -0.75 -23.06
C ASP A 279 4.44 -1.42 -24.44
#